data_AF-A0A836RJ82-F1
#
_entry.id   AF-A0A836RJ82-F1
#
_cell.length_a   1.000
_cell.length_b   1.000
_cell.length_c   1.000
_cell.angle_alpha   90.00
_cell.angle_beta   90.00
_cell.angle_gamma   90.00
#
_symmetry.space_group_name_H-M   'P 1'
#
loop_
_entity.id
_entity.type
_entity.pdbx_description
1 polymer ?
#
loop_
_entity_poly.entity_id
_entity_poly.type
_entity_poly.pdbx_seq_one_letter_code
_entity_poly.pdbx_strand_id
1 'polypeptide(L)'
;MDLPTCPSCGQSVLDDDVTDCPFCGAPMQGGKPGRVAPKGSAQPAAAQPSAAAPGAGRPTPGKPARAKPAAAPAGKKAEEDDEEVISFDGAALRQAIPLARKPARGRMMRVVCPMCDTPGFASEDAAGKDVKCVNPQCLVPIFKAPELKKKKPEQDEQPEEPAGDLSLGAKLAIAVAVLGVVGGAGWFFFLKESPKPGPQNPSQQTAQTASPSAVEAAADQAPESGAGAQAEGPPTTGTQPKEKQSPAQSAAPAVPQIDPAEVTPLALAKMVQAARRRENNRSKPFCRQLAAKAYAQVGNIEEAKHQIEQLRLVGKDVPYYQIGAWVAIAWSQLELGDEAGAVESVEAAWKLKDRIPSFGQTGADAAIDLAVPLIVVDRLDDARGMLGEHLGQSTQGELSALLRMVYQDRSYDVDEALQRLPVVPWRHPEWVSVAIELVARGYVAKAFPWANAAPETDTQADTLAVWAAALVRQAVAEGQPVPMAEIRSAIESLPPACQASVLARAAQAAALEDAAEAAK
;
A
#
# COMPACT_ATOMS: atom_id res chain seq x y z
N MET A 1 -26.23 36.38 -3.38
CA MET A 1 -27.34 35.48 -3.03
C MET A 1 -26.91 34.84 -1.71
N ASP A 2 -27.49 35.24 -0.59
CA ASP A 2 -27.18 34.61 0.70
C ASP A 2 -27.93 33.28 0.76
N LEU A 3 -27.19 32.17 0.80
CA LEU A 3 -27.77 30.83 0.85
C LEU A 3 -28.35 30.55 2.25
N PRO A 4 -29.53 29.92 2.35
CA PRO A 4 -30.13 29.57 3.63
C PRO A 4 -29.20 28.64 4.42
N THR A 5 -28.97 28.98 5.68
CA THR A 5 -28.03 28.26 6.55
C THR A 5 -28.81 27.48 7.60
N CYS A 6 -28.51 26.18 7.74
CA CYS A 6 -29.19 25.33 8.70
C CYS A 6 -28.99 25.84 10.14
N PRO A 7 -30.07 26.06 10.91
CA PRO A 7 -29.96 26.57 12.28
C PRO A 7 -29.33 25.58 13.27
N SER A 8 -29.31 24.28 12.94
CA SER A 8 -28.71 23.25 13.82
C SER A 8 -27.21 23.05 13.59
N CYS A 9 -26.75 22.90 12.34
CA CYS A 9 -25.35 22.61 12.04
C CYS A 9 -24.56 23.80 11.46
N GLY A 10 -25.24 24.86 11.01
CA GLY A 10 -24.60 26.05 10.45
C GLY A 10 -24.09 25.89 9.02
N GLN A 11 -24.44 24.82 8.32
CA GLN A 11 -24.07 24.62 6.91
C GLN A 11 -25.06 25.32 5.97
N SER A 12 -24.53 25.96 4.92
CA SER A 12 -25.34 26.59 3.88
C SER A 12 -25.88 25.52 2.93
N VAL A 13 -27.19 25.58 2.64
CA VAL A 13 -27.87 24.66 1.73
C VAL A 13 -28.07 25.38 0.40
N LEU A 14 -27.76 24.71 -0.71
CA LEU A 14 -27.85 25.30 -2.05
C LEU A 14 -29.31 25.48 -2.53
N ASP A 15 -30.25 24.74 -1.94
CA ASP A 15 -31.66 24.77 -2.28
C ASP A 15 -32.46 25.61 -1.29
N ASP A 16 -33.20 26.59 -1.80
CA ASP A 16 -34.00 27.52 -1.00
C ASP A 16 -35.24 26.87 -0.33
N ASP A 17 -35.68 25.70 -0.82
CA ASP A 17 -36.91 25.02 -0.41
C ASP A 17 -36.71 23.72 0.38
N VAL A 18 -35.49 23.44 0.86
CA VAL A 18 -35.21 22.22 1.61
C VAL A 18 -35.86 22.26 3.00
N THR A 19 -36.73 21.27 3.29
CA THR A 19 -37.42 21.13 4.58
C THR A 19 -36.52 20.58 5.68
N ASP A 20 -35.62 19.65 5.33
CA ASP A 20 -34.70 18.96 6.25
C ASP A 20 -33.27 19.08 5.74
N CYS A 21 -32.36 19.55 6.58
CA CYS A 21 -30.97 19.77 6.21
C CYS A 21 -30.32 18.46 5.72
N PRO A 22 -29.78 18.38 4.50
CA PRO A 22 -29.21 17.14 3.95
C PRO A 22 -27.94 16.71 4.69
N PHE A 23 -27.32 17.62 5.45
CA PHE A 23 -26.09 17.35 6.20
C PHE A 23 -26.34 16.77 7.59
N CYS A 24 -27.46 17.10 8.24
CA CYS A 24 -27.70 16.67 9.63
C CYS A 24 -29.13 16.16 9.91
N GLY A 25 -30.02 16.19 8.93
CA GLY A 25 -31.42 15.76 9.05
C GLY A 25 -32.30 16.65 9.93
N ALA A 26 -31.81 17.83 10.35
CA ALA A 26 -32.59 18.75 11.18
C ALA A 26 -33.49 19.66 10.31
N PRO A 27 -34.72 19.98 10.76
CA PRO A 27 -35.65 20.78 9.99
C PRO A 27 -35.13 22.22 9.80
N MET A 28 -35.22 22.73 8.58
CA MET A 28 -34.75 24.07 8.19
C MET A 28 -35.69 25.19 8.65
N GLN A 29 -36.93 24.88 9.04
CA GLN A 29 -37.91 25.83 9.58
C GLN A 29 -38.20 25.53 11.06
N GLY A 30 -37.93 26.51 11.93
CA GLY A 30 -38.15 26.42 13.37
C GLY A 30 -39.62 26.23 13.75
N GLY A 31 -40.06 24.96 13.83
CA GLY A 31 -41.36 24.53 14.34
C GLY A 31 -41.19 23.50 15.46
N LYS A 32 -41.93 23.68 16.56
CA LYS A 32 -41.96 22.80 17.75
C LYS A 32 -42.27 21.34 17.40
N PRO A 33 -41.81 20.35 18.19
CA PRO A 33 -41.94 18.93 17.85
C PRO A 33 -43.39 18.45 17.97
N GLY A 34 -44.05 18.29 16.82
CA GLY A 34 -45.32 17.58 16.69
C GLY A 34 -45.05 16.11 16.37
N ARG A 35 -45.18 15.25 17.36
CA ARG A 35 -45.12 13.79 17.24
C ARG A 35 -46.30 13.30 16.38
N VAL A 36 -46.06 12.86 15.15
CA VAL A 36 -46.99 11.97 14.42
C VAL A 36 -46.23 11.00 13.52
N ALA A 37 -46.39 9.72 13.80
CA ALA A 37 -46.33 8.62 12.83
C ALA A 37 -47.60 7.78 13.05
N PRO A 38 -48.03 6.93 12.10
CA PRO A 38 -48.02 7.06 10.64
C PRO A 38 -49.47 6.92 10.09
N LYS A 39 -49.73 7.23 8.82
CA LYS A 39 -50.99 6.81 8.18
C LYS A 39 -50.79 6.38 6.74
N GLY A 40 -50.96 5.07 6.53
CA GLY A 40 -51.17 4.49 5.22
C GLY A 40 -52.63 4.58 4.76
N SER A 41 -52.79 4.21 3.49
CA SER A 41 -54.01 3.80 2.77
C SER A 41 -55.19 4.77 2.68
N ALA A 42 -55.53 5.07 1.43
CA ALA A 42 -56.68 5.81 0.97
C ALA A 42 -57.99 5.00 0.97
N GLN A 43 -59.08 5.76 0.91
CA GLN A 43 -60.47 5.48 0.47
C GLN A 43 -61.60 5.42 1.52
N PRO A 44 -62.81 5.89 1.14
CA PRO A 44 -63.53 6.87 1.94
C PRO A 44 -65.00 6.52 2.28
N ALA A 45 -65.54 7.38 3.15
CA ALA A 45 -66.92 7.86 3.23
C ALA A 45 -68.05 6.93 3.75
N ALA A 46 -68.62 7.32 4.90
CA ALA A 46 -70.08 7.47 5.09
C ALA A 46 -70.43 8.34 6.33
N ALA A 47 -71.23 9.39 6.07
CA ALA A 47 -72.32 10.04 6.87
C ALA A 47 -72.17 10.23 8.41
N GLN A 48 -72.02 11.47 8.95
CA GLN A 48 -73.07 12.47 9.35
C GLN A 48 -73.66 12.28 10.80
N PRO A 49 -74.27 13.28 11.49
CA PRO A 49 -73.71 14.56 11.99
C PRO A 49 -74.17 14.94 13.45
N SER A 50 -73.93 16.21 13.84
CA SER A 50 -74.45 17.01 15.00
C SER A 50 -73.60 17.03 16.29
N ALA A 51 -73.43 18.13 17.02
CA ALA A 51 -73.82 19.53 16.87
C ALA A 51 -73.02 20.41 17.88
N ALA A 52 -73.21 21.73 17.76
CA ALA A 52 -72.98 22.81 18.75
C ALA A 52 -71.59 23.47 18.84
N ALA A 53 -71.51 24.65 18.21
CA ALA A 53 -70.78 25.84 18.68
C ALA A 53 -71.47 26.42 19.95
N PRO A 54 -71.05 27.53 20.62
CA PRO A 54 -70.10 28.57 20.17
C PRO A 54 -69.18 29.15 21.28
N GLY A 55 -68.27 30.06 20.90
CA GLY A 55 -67.56 30.90 21.88
C GLY A 55 -66.48 31.78 21.25
N ALA A 56 -66.84 33.02 20.95
CA ALA A 56 -66.07 34.04 20.22
C ALA A 56 -64.92 34.67 21.04
N GLY A 57 -63.94 35.27 20.34
CA GLY A 57 -63.10 36.34 20.91
C GLY A 57 -61.69 36.50 20.33
N ARG A 58 -61.54 37.26 19.24
CA ARG A 58 -60.34 38.08 18.89
C ARG A 58 -60.26 39.28 19.88
N PRO A 59 -59.18 40.12 19.97
CA PRO A 59 -58.06 40.31 19.04
C PRO A 59 -56.64 40.51 19.64
N THR A 60 -55.67 40.51 18.71
CA THR A 60 -54.28 41.04 18.65
C THR A 60 -54.01 42.43 19.29
N PRO A 61 -52.79 43.03 19.21
CA PRO A 61 -51.41 42.57 19.45
C PRO A 61 -50.58 43.59 20.30
N GLY A 62 -49.41 43.21 20.82
CA GLY A 62 -48.49 44.18 21.45
C GLY A 62 -47.05 43.68 21.63
N LYS A 63 -46.11 44.20 20.84
CA LYS A 63 -44.65 44.26 21.07
C LYS A 63 -44.32 45.30 22.16
N PRO A 64 -43.07 45.55 22.60
CA PRO A 64 -41.79 44.79 22.53
C PRO A 64 -41.02 44.75 23.89
N ALA A 65 -39.90 44.04 24.03
CA ALA A 65 -38.68 44.54 24.72
C ALA A 65 -37.52 43.50 24.80
N ARG A 66 -36.48 43.83 24.03
CA ARG A 66 -35.03 43.72 24.25
C ARG A 66 -34.51 43.20 25.62
N ALA A 67 -33.65 42.18 25.59
CA ALA A 67 -32.54 42.02 26.54
C ALA A 67 -31.31 41.36 25.85
N LYS A 68 -30.13 41.91 26.14
CA LYS A 68 -28.79 41.53 25.62
C LYS A 68 -28.32 40.17 26.15
N PRO A 69 -27.45 39.44 25.40
CA PRO A 69 -26.87 38.18 25.85
C PRO A 69 -25.62 38.39 26.72
N ALA A 70 -25.46 37.53 27.72
CA ALA A 70 -24.24 37.38 28.51
C ALA A 70 -23.52 36.07 28.12
N ALA A 71 -22.22 36.22 27.88
CA ALA A 71 -21.10 35.27 28.02
C ALA A 71 -21.26 33.78 27.65
N ALA A 72 -20.40 33.35 26.72
CA ALA A 72 -20.12 31.97 26.31
C ALA A 72 -19.52 31.09 27.43
N PRO A 73 -19.43 29.77 27.21
CA PRO A 73 -18.10 29.22 26.97
C PRO A 73 -18.00 28.25 25.78
N ALA A 74 -16.80 28.24 25.22
CA ALA A 74 -16.37 27.59 24.00
C ALA A 74 -16.33 26.05 24.09
N GLY A 75 -16.91 25.38 23.08
CA GLY A 75 -16.65 23.99 22.74
C GLY A 75 -15.82 23.91 21.45
N LYS A 76 -14.65 23.28 21.53
CA LYS A 76 -13.74 23.01 20.41
C LYS A 76 -14.44 22.10 19.39
N LYS A 77 -14.55 22.54 18.13
CA LYS A 77 -14.82 21.68 16.98
C LYS A 77 -13.57 20.84 16.70
N ALA A 78 -13.74 19.53 16.60
CA ALA A 78 -12.82 18.64 15.93
C ALA A 78 -13.16 18.70 14.43
N GLU A 79 -12.16 18.94 13.59
CA GLU A 79 -12.26 18.82 12.13
C GLU A 79 -12.22 17.35 11.73
N GLU A 80 -13.14 16.99 10.84
CA GLU A 80 -13.19 15.77 10.05
C GLU A 80 -12.07 15.84 9.00
N ASP A 81 -11.29 14.77 8.86
CA ASP A 81 -10.19 14.64 7.89
C ASP A 81 -10.71 13.74 6.74
N ASP A 82 -11.02 14.37 5.62
CA ASP A 82 -11.29 13.73 4.34
C ASP A 82 -9.96 13.40 3.62
N GLU A 83 -10.01 12.36 2.78
CA GLU A 83 -9.09 11.98 1.68
C GLU A 83 -7.92 11.01 1.99
N GLU A 84 -8.21 9.70 1.91
CA GLU A 84 -7.23 8.66 1.54
C GLU A 84 -7.11 8.54 0.01
N VAL A 85 -6.42 9.49 -0.63
CA VAL A 85 -5.82 9.30 -1.96
C VAL A 85 -4.42 9.88 -1.90
N ILE A 86 -3.40 9.02 -1.77
CA ILE A 86 -1.95 9.35 -1.77
C ILE A 86 -1.68 10.77 -1.21
N SER A 87 -2.02 11.01 0.05
CA SER A 87 -1.83 12.32 0.65
C SER A 87 -0.34 12.53 0.95
N PHE A 88 0.26 13.40 0.15
CA PHE A 88 1.55 14.02 0.44
C PHE A 88 1.48 14.65 1.83
N ASP A 89 2.49 14.42 2.68
CA ASP A 89 2.49 14.74 4.12
C ASP A 89 2.23 16.25 4.39
N GLY A 90 0.95 16.62 4.46
CA GLY A 90 0.49 18.01 4.63
C GLY A 90 0.88 18.58 5.99
N ALA A 91 1.12 17.72 6.98
CA ALA A 91 1.59 18.13 8.29
C ALA A 91 3.04 18.64 8.24
N ALA A 92 3.92 17.97 7.49
CA ALA A 92 5.29 18.45 7.26
C ALA A 92 5.32 19.79 6.50
N LEU A 93 4.43 19.98 5.52
CA LEU A 93 4.24 21.25 4.80
C LEU A 93 3.80 22.41 5.68
N ARG A 94 3.02 22.15 6.73
CA ARG A 94 2.54 23.17 7.68
C ARG A 94 3.59 23.55 8.74
N GLN A 95 4.53 22.65 9.05
CA GLN A 95 5.54 22.85 10.11
C GLN A 95 6.91 23.35 9.59
N ALA A 96 7.20 23.21 8.29
CA ALA A 96 8.47 23.65 7.72
C ALA A 96 8.61 25.18 7.67
N ILE A 97 9.80 25.70 8.03
CA ILE A 97 10.08 27.14 8.04
C ILE A 97 10.27 27.63 6.59
N PRO A 98 9.49 28.59 6.08
CA PRO A 98 9.62 29.07 4.71
C PRO A 98 10.87 29.94 4.51
N LEU A 99 11.69 29.59 3.53
CA LEU A 99 12.85 30.39 3.13
C LEU A 99 12.40 31.69 2.42
N ALA A 100 13.10 32.79 2.68
CA ALA A 100 12.89 34.07 2.00
C ALA A 100 13.74 34.18 0.72
N ARG A 101 13.23 34.89 -0.28
CA ARG A 101 13.94 35.18 -1.56
C ARG A 101 15.11 36.15 -1.42
N LYS A 102 15.05 37.04 -0.43
CA LYS A 102 16.04 38.10 -0.19
C LYS A 102 16.41 38.11 1.30
N PRO A 103 17.65 38.49 1.64
CA PRO A 103 18.04 38.68 3.03
C PRO A 103 17.22 39.81 3.65
N ALA A 104 16.71 39.58 4.85
CA ALA A 104 15.95 40.55 5.63
C ALA A 104 16.41 40.53 7.08
N ARG A 105 16.12 41.58 7.85
CA ARG A 105 16.50 41.65 9.27
C ARG A 105 15.95 40.42 10.01
N GLY A 106 16.84 39.65 10.63
CA GLY A 106 16.52 38.37 11.30
C GLY A 106 16.48 37.13 10.41
N ARG A 107 16.70 37.25 9.08
CA ARG A 107 16.80 36.15 8.11
C ARG A 107 18.03 36.34 7.23
N MET A 108 19.20 36.11 7.81
CA MET A 108 20.51 36.32 7.17
C MET A 108 21.25 35.03 6.82
N MET A 109 20.79 33.88 7.35
CA MET A 109 21.40 32.59 7.06
C MET A 109 21.02 32.14 5.66
N ARG A 110 22.01 32.06 4.76
CA ARG A 110 21.83 31.54 3.41
C ARG A 110 21.75 30.01 3.45
N VAL A 111 20.64 29.47 2.98
CA VAL A 111 20.39 28.04 2.82
C VAL A 111 20.20 27.75 1.34
N VAL A 112 20.91 26.75 0.81
CA VAL A 112 20.81 26.36 -0.61
C VAL A 112 20.00 25.07 -0.69
N CYS A 113 18.98 25.06 -1.55
CA CYS A 113 18.20 23.85 -1.79
C CYS A 113 19.07 22.78 -2.49
N PRO A 114 19.14 21.55 -1.97
CA PRO A 114 19.99 20.50 -2.54
C PRO A 114 19.49 19.94 -3.88
N MET A 115 18.28 20.28 -4.31
CA MET A 115 17.67 19.74 -5.54
C MET A 115 17.65 20.73 -6.71
N CYS A 116 17.51 22.02 -6.43
CA CYS A 116 17.41 23.04 -7.48
C CYS A 116 18.41 24.19 -7.31
N ASP A 117 19.38 24.01 -6.40
CA ASP A 117 20.45 24.95 -6.06
C ASP A 117 20.00 26.39 -5.77
N THR A 118 18.69 26.58 -5.54
CA THR A 118 18.09 27.90 -5.36
C THR A 118 18.43 28.40 -3.96
N PRO A 119 19.11 29.57 -3.82
CA PRO A 119 19.42 30.13 -2.52
C PRO A 119 18.17 30.75 -1.89
N GLY A 120 17.95 30.45 -0.62
CA GLY A 120 16.96 31.08 0.24
C GLY A 120 17.58 31.56 1.56
N PHE A 121 16.86 32.42 2.27
CA PHE A 121 17.34 33.03 3.52
C PHE A 121 16.41 32.71 4.69
N ALA A 122 16.98 32.24 5.80
CA ALA A 122 16.28 31.88 7.03
C ALA A 122 16.90 32.57 8.26
N SER A 123 16.19 32.50 9.39
CA SER A 123 16.74 32.86 10.70
C SER A 123 17.69 31.78 11.20
N GLU A 124 18.59 32.13 12.11
CA GLU A 124 19.53 31.16 12.72
C GLU A 124 18.81 30.02 13.45
N ASP A 125 17.59 30.26 13.95
CA ASP A 125 16.72 29.26 14.58
C ASP A 125 16.24 28.15 13.64
N ALA A 126 16.41 28.32 12.32
CA ALA A 126 16.08 27.32 11.32
C ALA A 126 17.21 26.29 11.12
N ALA A 127 18.40 26.51 11.69
CA ALA A 127 19.51 25.56 11.59
C ALA A 127 19.12 24.17 12.15
N GLY A 128 19.34 23.11 11.38
CA GLY A 128 18.97 21.73 11.74
C GLY A 128 17.48 21.40 11.63
N LYS A 129 16.62 22.36 11.26
CA LYS A 129 15.16 22.16 11.11
C LYS A 129 14.75 22.01 9.65
N ASP A 130 13.53 21.52 9.45
CA ASP A 130 12.93 21.37 8.12
C ASP A 130 12.53 22.75 7.57
N VAL A 131 13.04 23.09 6.39
CA VAL A 131 12.81 24.37 5.69
C VAL A 131 12.16 24.15 4.33
N LYS A 132 11.30 25.08 3.92
CA LYS A 132 10.61 25.02 2.63
C LYS A 132 11.38 25.77 1.54
N CYS A 133 11.63 25.12 0.41
CA CYS A 133 12.33 25.69 -0.74
C CYS A 133 11.62 26.95 -1.27
N VAL A 134 12.41 27.92 -1.74
CA VAL A 134 11.93 29.19 -2.32
C VAL A 134 11.36 29.00 -3.73
N ASN A 135 11.84 28.00 -4.45
CA ASN A 135 11.42 27.72 -5.81
C ASN A 135 10.07 26.96 -5.81
N PRO A 136 8.98 27.55 -6.32
CA PRO A 136 7.67 26.90 -6.35
C PRO A 136 7.61 25.69 -7.30
N GLN A 137 8.59 25.52 -8.20
CA GLN A 137 8.71 24.40 -9.14
C GLN A 137 9.64 23.29 -8.64
N CYS A 138 10.11 23.35 -7.38
CA CYS A 138 11.03 22.36 -6.82
C CYS A 138 10.29 21.07 -6.43
N LEU A 139 10.75 19.92 -6.95
CA LEU A 139 10.19 18.58 -6.66
C LEU A 139 10.37 18.12 -5.22
N VAL A 140 11.29 18.73 -4.47
CA VAL A 140 11.47 18.53 -3.02
C VAL A 140 11.18 19.84 -2.31
N PRO A 141 9.93 20.09 -1.88
CA PRO A 141 9.56 21.36 -1.29
C PRO A 141 10.15 21.54 0.11
N ILE A 142 10.61 20.48 0.79
CA ILE A 142 11.08 20.53 2.19
C ILE A 142 12.40 19.77 2.34
N PHE A 143 13.38 20.35 3.04
CA PHE A 143 14.66 19.72 3.34
C PHE A 143 15.24 20.26 4.66
N LYS A 144 16.25 19.59 5.24
CA LYS A 144 16.89 20.05 6.49
C LYS A 144 17.94 21.13 6.23
N ALA A 145 17.85 22.24 6.96
CA ALA A 145 18.85 23.30 6.88
C ALA A 145 20.15 22.91 7.60
N PRO A 146 21.33 23.35 7.10
CA PRO A 146 22.62 23.09 7.73
C PRO A 146 22.70 23.59 9.19
N GLU A 147 23.40 22.86 10.05
CA GLU A 147 23.63 23.26 11.43
C GLU A 147 24.69 24.38 11.53
N LEU A 148 24.40 25.43 12.30
CA LEU A 148 25.35 26.49 12.60
C LEU A 148 26.35 26.01 13.67
N LYS A 149 27.65 25.99 13.33
CA LYS A 149 28.72 25.79 14.32
C LYS A 149 28.72 26.97 15.30
N LYS A 150 28.28 26.74 16.54
CA LYS A 150 28.31 27.76 17.60
C LYS A 150 29.75 28.28 17.79
N LYS A 151 30.00 29.55 17.49
CA LYS A 151 31.19 30.26 17.98
C LYS A 151 31.02 30.48 19.48
N LYS A 152 31.98 29.98 20.26
CA LYS A 152 32.10 30.24 21.70
C LYS A 152 32.34 31.76 21.87
N PRO A 153 31.57 32.49 22.68
CA PRO A 153 31.82 33.91 22.89
C PRO A 153 33.16 34.11 23.62
N GLU A 154 34.02 34.97 23.07
CA GLU A 154 35.14 35.59 23.76
C GLU A 154 34.59 36.44 24.92
N GLN A 155 35.18 36.26 26.10
CA GLN A 155 34.87 37.01 27.31
C GLN A 155 36.13 37.81 27.63
N ASP A 156 36.11 39.10 27.28
CA ASP A 156 37.11 40.07 27.73
C ASP A 156 36.89 40.38 29.23
N GLU A 157 37.95 40.08 29.98
CA GLU A 157 38.54 40.78 31.13
C GLU A 157 37.66 41.43 32.21
N GLN A 158 37.85 40.97 33.45
CA GLN A 158 38.00 41.82 34.64
C GLN A 158 38.88 41.10 35.71
N PRO A 159 39.50 41.81 36.67
CA PRO A 159 40.95 41.76 36.95
C PRO A 159 41.37 40.87 38.13
N GLU A 160 42.69 40.64 38.20
CA GLU A 160 43.45 39.75 39.10
C GLU A 160 43.45 40.12 40.59
N GLU A 161 43.60 39.09 41.45
CA GLU A 161 44.36 39.12 42.71
C GLU A 161 45.18 37.82 42.90
N PRO A 162 46.27 37.82 43.71
CA PRO A 162 47.54 37.22 43.28
C PRO A 162 48.14 36.12 44.20
N ALA A 163 49.24 35.53 43.71
CA ALA A 163 50.30 34.76 44.38
C ALA A 163 49.93 33.37 44.97
N GLY A 164 50.71 32.31 44.71
CA GLY A 164 51.90 32.18 43.88
C GLY A 164 52.46 30.76 44.02
N ASP A 165 52.73 30.08 42.90
CA ASP A 165 53.47 28.80 42.97
C ASP A 165 54.06 28.29 41.63
N LEU A 166 55.26 27.72 41.79
CA LEU A 166 56.04 26.83 40.93
C LEU A 166 56.43 27.29 39.52
N SER A 167 57.77 27.40 39.39
CA SER A 167 58.59 27.79 38.25
C SER A 167 58.32 27.00 36.96
N LEU A 168 58.36 27.76 35.88
CA LEU A 168 58.10 27.44 34.47
C LEU A 168 58.86 26.20 33.96
N GLY A 169 60.02 25.88 34.55
CA GLY A 169 60.85 24.73 34.14
C GLY A 169 60.25 23.36 34.50
N ALA A 170 59.54 23.26 35.63
CA ALA A 170 58.95 21.99 36.09
C ALA A 170 57.64 21.65 35.34
N LYS A 171 56.90 22.68 34.89
CA LYS A 171 55.66 22.52 34.11
C LYS A 171 55.95 22.18 32.64
N LEU A 172 57.09 22.63 32.09
CA LEU A 172 57.52 22.27 30.73
C LEU A 172 57.95 20.80 30.59
N ALA A 173 58.58 20.21 31.60
CA ALA A 173 59.02 18.81 31.53
C ALA A 173 57.85 17.80 31.54
N ILE A 174 56.77 18.12 32.26
CA ILE A 174 55.56 17.28 32.35
C ILE A 174 54.70 17.43 31.09
N ALA A 175 54.62 18.63 30.51
CA ALA A 175 53.91 18.87 29.26
C ALA A 175 54.58 18.17 28.05
N VAL A 176 55.92 18.13 28.00
CA VAL A 176 56.67 17.44 26.93
C VAL A 176 56.54 15.91 27.01
N ALA A 177 56.46 15.33 28.21
CA ALA A 177 56.29 13.88 28.40
C ALA A 177 54.87 13.38 28.04
N VAL A 178 53.83 14.18 28.32
CA VAL A 178 52.43 13.81 28.00
C VAL A 178 52.11 14.04 26.52
N LEU A 179 52.73 15.05 25.88
CA LEU A 179 52.63 15.28 24.44
C LEU A 179 53.39 14.25 23.59
N GLY A 180 54.49 13.66 24.11
CA GLY A 180 55.25 12.63 23.40
C GLY A 180 54.52 11.28 23.25
N VAL A 181 53.70 10.89 24.23
CA VAL A 181 53.02 9.57 24.24
C VAL A 181 51.68 9.61 23.48
N VAL A 182 50.96 10.74 23.52
CA VAL A 182 49.68 10.88 22.80
C VAL A 182 49.88 11.35 21.36
N GLY A 183 50.95 12.10 21.07
CA GLY A 183 51.32 12.52 19.71
C GLY A 183 51.94 11.41 18.85
N GLY A 184 52.64 10.45 19.46
CA GLY A 184 53.35 9.38 18.72
C GLY A 184 52.44 8.31 18.09
N ALA A 185 51.30 8.00 18.72
CA ALA A 185 50.38 6.95 18.24
C ALA A 185 49.42 7.45 17.14
N GLY A 186 49.02 8.73 17.16
CA GLY A 186 48.16 9.33 16.14
C GLY A 186 48.90 9.65 14.83
N TRP A 187 50.18 9.99 14.92
CA TRP A 187 51.01 10.36 13.76
C TRP A 187 51.38 9.16 12.87
N PHE A 188 51.54 7.96 13.45
CA PHE A 188 51.96 6.76 12.72
C PHE A 188 50.83 6.14 11.87
N PHE A 189 49.57 6.28 12.28
CA PHE A 189 48.42 5.69 11.56
C PHE A 189 47.75 6.61 10.53
N PHE A 190 48.10 7.90 10.49
CA PHE A 190 47.49 8.87 9.56
C PHE A 190 48.36 9.26 8.35
N LEU A 191 49.58 8.71 8.22
CA LEU A 191 50.58 9.15 7.23
C LEU A 191 50.97 8.10 6.18
N LYS A 192 50.17 7.04 5.98
CA LYS A 192 50.45 6.08 4.89
C LYS A 192 49.29 5.92 3.92
N GLU A 193 49.06 6.95 3.11
CA GLU A 193 48.75 6.83 1.68
C GLU A 193 49.05 8.17 1.01
N SER A 194 49.95 8.23 0.03
CA SER A 194 49.63 7.96 -1.37
C SER A 194 50.92 7.86 -2.20
N PRO A 195 50.83 7.49 -3.50
CA PRO A 195 50.97 8.58 -4.46
C PRO A 195 49.99 8.50 -5.65
N LYS A 196 49.35 9.65 -5.94
CA LYS A 196 49.09 10.13 -7.30
C LYS A 196 50.14 11.23 -7.59
N PRO A 197 50.58 11.45 -8.85
CA PRO A 197 49.91 12.41 -9.74
C PRO A 197 50.00 11.99 -11.23
N GLY A 198 49.30 12.55 -12.22
CA GLY A 198 48.65 13.85 -12.39
C GLY A 198 48.03 13.93 -13.81
N PRO A 199 47.88 15.13 -14.43
CA PRO A 199 46.57 15.68 -14.80
C PRO A 199 46.39 15.98 -16.31
N GLN A 200 45.14 16.26 -16.75
CA GLN A 200 44.76 17.47 -17.53
C GLN A 200 43.26 17.48 -17.93
N ASN A 201 42.65 18.64 -17.73
CA ASN A 201 41.30 19.11 -18.10
C ASN A 201 41.31 19.66 -19.55
N PRO A 202 40.24 20.28 -20.14
CA PRO A 202 38.80 20.23 -19.87
C PRO A 202 37.93 20.11 -21.17
N SER A 203 36.60 20.13 -20.99
CA SER A 203 35.55 20.62 -21.91
C SER A 203 35.19 19.80 -23.17
N GLN A 204 33.94 19.32 -23.22
CA GLN A 204 32.91 19.92 -24.09
C GLN A 204 31.50 19.43 -23.70
N GLN A 205 30.58 20.39 -23.72
CA GLN A 205 29.14 20.23 -23.55
C GLN A 205 28.54 19.50 -24.76
N THR A 206 27.50 18.69 -24.55
CA THR A 206 26.14 18.96 -25.09
C THR A 206 25.13 17.98 -24.51
N ALA A 207 23.99 18.55 -24.10
CA ALA A 207 22.76 17.84 -23.78
C ALA A 207 22.17 17.17 -25.02
N GLN A 208 21.42 16.06 -24.84
CA GLN A 208 20.12 15.84 -25.50
C GLN A 208 19.39 14.59 -24.97
N THR A 209 18.31 14.90 -24.26
CA THR A 209 16.93 14.38 -24.26
C THR A 209 16.54 13.15 -25.12
N ALA A 210 15.66 12.35 -24.51
CA ALA A 210 14.47 11.65 -25.04
C ALA A 210 14.60 10.26 -25.72
N SER A 211 13.87 9.29 -25.14
CA SER A 211 13.32 8.07 -25.77
C SER A 211 12.21 8.41 -26.80
N PRO A 212 11.48 7.42 -27.35
CA PRO A 212 11.85 6.41 -28.34
C PRO A 212 11.03 6.59 -29.64
N SER A 213 11.45 5.99 -30.76
CA SER A 213 10.59 5.82 -31.95
C SER A 213 11.02 4.54 -32.65
N ALA A 214 10.14 3.54 -32.66
CA ALA A 214 9.10 3.34 -33.66
C ALA A 214 9.69 2.65 -34.90
N VAL A 215 9.40 1.35 -34.95
CA VAL A 215 9.60 0.49 -36.10
C VAL A 215 8.37 0.65 -36.96
N GLU A 216 8.52 1.10 -38.20
CA GLU A 216 7.49 0.83 -39.21
C GLU A 216 8.07 0.82 -40.63
N ALA A 217 7.64 -0.22 -41.35
CA ALA A 217 7.43 -0.35 -42.79
C ALA A 217 8.65 -0.41 -43.73
N ALA A 218 8.65 -1.19 -44.80
CA ALA A 218 7.86 -2.31 -45.30
C ALA A 218 8.50 -2.70 -46.66
N ALA A 219 8.40 -3.99 -47.01
CA ALA A 219 8.31 -4.61 -48.34
C ALA A 219 8.93 -3.92 -49.59
N ASP A 220 9.73 -4.67 -50.37
CA ASP A 220 9.19 -5.37 -51.55
C ASP A 220 10.21 -6.31 -52.23
N GLN A 221 9.73 -7.53 -52.47
CA GLN A 221 9.88 -8.43 -53.63
C GLN A 221 11.26 -8.88 -54.16
N ALA A 222 11.40 -10.22 -54.19
CA ALA A 222 12.38 -11.01 -54.96
C ALA A 222 12.09 -10.97 -56.49
N PRO A 223 12.99 -11.52 -57.34
CA PRO A 223 12.86 -12.95 -57.67
C PRO A 223 14.19 -13.70 -57.89
N GLU A 224 14.02 -14.99 -58.14
CA GLU A 224 14.92 -16.14 -58.06
C GLU A 224 15.91 -16.35 -59.23
N SER A 225 16.85 -17.27 -58.96
CA SER A 225 17.32 -18.38 -59.82
C SER A 225 18.62 -18.22 -60.64
N GLY A 226 19.47 -19.26 -60.58
CA GLY A 226 20.60 -19.47 -61.48
C GLY A 226 21.67 -20.43 -60.96
N ALA A 227 21.57 -21.71 -61.33
CA ALA A 227 22.57 -22.76 -61.09
C ALA A 227 23.75 -22.72 -62.09
N GLY A 228 24.94 -23.24 -61.71
CA GLY A 228 25.99 -23.59 -62.69
C GLY A 228 27.44 -23.82 -62.19
N ALA A 229 27.80 -25.11 -62.02
CA ALA A 229 29.05 -25.84 -62.35
C ALA A 229 30.50 -25.26 -62.17
N GLN A 230 31.25 -25.92 -61.26
CA GLN A 230 32.56 -26.65 -61.34
C GLN A 230 33.82 -26.19 -62.14
N ALA A 231 34.97 -26.48 -61.48
CA ALA A 231 36.34 -26.83 -61.95
C ALA A 231 37.36 -25.66 -62.14
N GLU A 232 38.66 -25.64 -61.74
CA GLU A 232 39.71 -26.61 -61.31
C GLU A 232 40.73 -25.90 -60.35
N GLY A 233 41.50 -26.63 -59.49
CA GLY A 233 42.56 -26.09 -58.58
C GLY A 233 43.98 -26.08 -59.20
N PRO A 234 45.12 -26.11 -58.44
CA PRO A 234 45.44 -25.93 -57.00
C PRO A 234 46.71 -25.02 -56.80
N PRO A 235 47.59 -25.20 -55.78
CA PRO A 235 47.47 -24.99 -54.32
C PRO A 235 48.37 -23.83 -53.81
N THR A 236 48.23 -23.37 -52.55
CA THR A 236 49.37 -23.15 -51.63
C THR A 236 48.95 -22.58 -50.26
N THR A 237 49.31 -23.35 -49.21
CA THR A 237 49.79 -22.93 -47.87
C THR A 237 49.07 -21.82 -47.09
N GLY A 238 48.26 -22.28 -46.14
CA GLY A 238 48.46 -22.06 -44.70
C GLY A 238 48.67 -20.63 -44.19
N THR A 239 47.70 -20.11 -43.44
CA THR A 239 47.91 -19.44 -42.15
C THR A 239 46.54 -19.36 -41.43
N GLN A 240 46.41 -20.03 -40.29
CA GLN A 240 45.27 -19.85 -39.38
C GLN A 240 45.28 -18.44 -38.79
N PRO A 241 44.17 -17.69 -38.77
CA PRO A 241 44.06 -16.50 -37.95
C PRO A 241 43.71 -16.90 -36.51
N LYS A 242 44.58 -16.47 -35.59
CA LYS A 242 44.46 -16.57 -34.14
C LYS A 242 43.04 -16.23 -33.65
N GLU A 243 42.47 -17.19 -32.95
CA GLU A 243 41.36 -17.04 -32.01
C GLU A 243 41.70 -15.94 -30.99
N LYS A 244 41.03 -14.79 -31.12
CA LYS A 244 41.04 -13.75 -30.10
C LYS A 244 40.15 -14.25 -28.96
N GLN A 245 40.80 -14.76 -27.91
CA GLN A 245 40.18 -14.98 -26.61
C GLN A 245 39.48 -13.70 -26.16
N SER A 246 38.16 -13.80 -26.05
CA SER A 246 37.32 -12.83 -25.36
C SER A 246 37.73 -12.82 -23.88
N PRO A 247 37.98 -11.66 -23.26
CA PRO A 247 38.39 -11.62 -21.86
C PRO A 247 37.26 -12.18 -20.98
N ALA A 248 37.67 -13.10 -20.09
CA ALA A 248 36.84 -13.75 -19.11
C ALA A 248 35.85 -12.78 -18.48
N GLN A 249 34.56 -13.09 -18.60
CA GLN A 249 33.51 -12.50 -17.79
C GLN A 249 33.92 -12.66 -16.33
N SER A 250 34.25 -11.54 -15.69
CA SER A 250 34.45 -11.47 -14.26
C SER A 250 33.20 -12.03 -13.60
N ALA A 251 33.35 -13.17 -12.92
CA ALA A 251 32.29 -13.73 -12.08
C ALA A 251 31.80 -12.62 -11.15
N ALA A 252 30.50 -12.34 -11.20
CA ALA A 252 29.87 -11.43 -10.26
C ALA A 252 30.19 -11.91 -8.83
N PRO A 253 30.47 -11.00 -7.89
CA PRO A 253 30.73 -11.38 -6.50
C PRO A 253 29.52 -12.18 -5.99
N ALA A 254 29.79 -13.37 -5.45
CA ALA A 254 28.77 -14.21 -4.85
C ALA A 254 28.00 -13.39 -3.80
N VAL A 255 26.71 -13.19 -4.03
CA VAL A 255 25.83 -12.54 -3.06
C VAL A 255 25.90 -13.38 -1.77
N PRO A 256 26.23 -12.78 -0.61
CA PRO A 256 26.29 -13.54 0.63
C PRO A 256 24.94 -14.19 0.87
N GLN A 257 24.93 -15.52 1.01
CA GLN A 257 23.71 -16.24 1.32
C GLN A 257 23.33 -15.93 2.75
N ILE A 258 22.23 -15.20 2.90
CA ILE A 258 21.64 -14.85 4.19
C ILE A 258 20.79 -16.04 4.64
N ASP A 259 21.09 -16.62 5.81
CA ASP A 259 20.27 -17.68 6.38
C ASP A 259 18.93 -17.11 6.90
N PRO A 260 17.78 -17.55 6.35
CA PRO A 260 16.47 -17.13 6.85
C PRO A 260 16.27 -17.44 8.34
N ALA A 261 16.87 -18.50 8.88
CA ALA A 261 16.73 -18.87 10.28
C ALA A 261 17.38 -17.83 11.22
N GLU A 262 18.46 -17.19 10.79
CA GLU A 262 19.14 -16.14 11.56
C GLU A 262 18.41 -14.79 11.47
N VAL A 263 17.85 -14.48 10.29
CA VAL A 263 17.21 -13.17 10.05
C VAL A 263 15.78 -13.11 10.55
N THR A 264 15.05 -14.22 10.54
CA THR A 264 13.62 -14.25 10.90
C THR A 264 13.36 -13.72 12.32
N PRO A 265 14.06 -14.16 13.39
CA PRO A 265 13.86 -13.62 14.73
C PRO A 265 14.17 -12.12 14.82
N LEU A 266 15.21 -11.66 14.12
CA LEU A 266 15.60 -10.25 14.08
C LEU A 266 14.56 -9.41 13.35
N ALA A 267 14.02 -9.92 12.23
CA ALA A 267 12.97 -9.27 11.46
C ALA A 267 11.69 -9.12 12.29
N LEU A 268 11.23 -10.18 12.94
CA LEU A 268 10.03 -10.16 13.80
C LEU A 268 10.19 -9.14 14.95
N ALA A 269 11.35 -9.13 15.62
CA ALA A 269 11.63 -8.13 16.65
C ALA A 269 11.59 -6.69 16.10
N LYS A 270 12.16 -6.46 14.91
CA LYS A 270 12.12 -5.15 14.24
C LYS A 270 10.70 -4.76 13.81
N MET A 271 9.86 -5.70 13.38
CA MET A 271 8.45 -5.44 13.05
C MET A 271 7.68 -4.95 14.29
N VAL A 272 7.88 -5.59 15.44
CA VAL A 272 7.27 -5.15 16.71
C VAL A 272 7.77 -3.76 17.11
N GLN A 273 9.08 -3.49 16.96
CA GLN A 273 9.62 -2.14 17.22
C GLN A 273 9.00 -1.10 16.29
N ALA A 274 8.89 -1.39 14.99
CA ALA A 274 8.26 -0.51 14.01
C ALA A 274 6.80 -0.22 14.38
N ALA A 275 6.04 -1.25 14.78
CA ALA A 275 4.65 -1.11 15.22
C ALA A 275 4.48 -0.26 16.50
N ARG A 276 5.53 -0.08 17.30
CA ARG A 276 5.54 0.76 18.50
C ARG A 276 5.98 2.21 18.23
N ARG A 277 6.67 2.47 17.12
CA ARG A 277 7.17 3.82 16.80
C ARG A 277 6.03 4.82 16.68
N ARG A 278 6.25 6.03 17.20
CA ARG A 278 5.33 7.16 17.06
C ARG A 278 5.60 7.96 15.79
N GLU A 279 6.86 8.15 15.46
CA GLU A 279 7.31 8.92 14.29
C GLU A 279 7.51 8.01 13.08
N ASN A 280 7.25 8.54 11.88
CA ASN A 280 7.40 7.84 10.60
C ASN A 280 6.66 6.48 10.55
N ASN A 281 5.55 6.36 11.29
CA ASN A 281 4.67 5.21 11.23
C ASN A 281 3.30 5.68 10.72
N ARG A 282 3.02 5.41 9.44
CA ARG A 282 1.76 5.77 8.79
C ARG A 282 0.56 5.17 9.53
N SER A 283 0.65 3.90 9.95
CA SER A 283 -0.46 3.18 10.57
C SER A 283 0.04 2.12 11.53
N LYS A 284 -0.05 2.42 12.83
CA LYS A 284 0.20 1.45 13.91
C LYS A 284 -0.66 0.19 13.82
N PRO A 285 -2.00 0.28 13.60
CA PRO A 285 -2.79 -0.94 13.49
C PRO A 285 -2.36 -1.78 12.29
N PHE A 286 -2.04 -1.18 11.15
CA PHE A 286 -1.54 -1.94 10.01
C PHE A 286 -0.21 -2.64 10.32
N CYS A 287 0.75 -1.96 10.98
CA CYS A 287 1.99 -2.61 11.41
C CYS A 287 1.75 -3.79 12.38
N ARG A 288 0.75 -3.69 13.28
CA ARG A 288 0.39 -4.79 14.19
C ARG A 288 -0.24 -5.96 13.46
N GLN A 289 -1.10 -5.71 12.48
CA GLN A 289 -1.63 -6.74 11.59
C GLN A 289 -0.50 -7.49 10.87
N LEU A 290 0.46 -6.77 10.29
CA LEU A 290 1.60 -7.39 9.60
C LEU A 290 2.46 -8.21 10.57
N ALA A 291 2.73 -7.70 11.77
CA ALA A 291 3.48 -8.45 12.79
C ALA A 291 2.74 -9.73 13.20
N ALA A 292 1.43 -9.65 13.43
CA ALA A 292 0.62 -10.83 13.76
C ALA A 292 0.66 -11.89 12.67
N LYS A 293 0.49 -11.49 11.40
CA LYS A 293 0.60 -12.40 10.24
C LYS A 293 1.98 -13.04 10.15
N ALA A 294 3.05 -12.29 10.37
CA ALA A 294 4.41 -12.82 10.33
C ALA A 294 4.69 -13.81 11.47
N TYR A 295 4.21 -13.56 12.69
CA TYR A 295 4.31 -14.53 13.78
C TYR A 295 3.52 -15.81 13.51
N ALA A 296 2.34 -15.70 12.91
CA ALA A 296 1.56 -16.86 12.50
C ALA A 296 2.30 -17.68 11.43
N GLN A 297 2.91 -17.03 10.43
CA GLN A 297 3.68 -17.70 9.37
C GLN A 297 4.87 -18.52 9.89
N VAL A 298 5.46 -18.15 11.03
CA VAL A 298 6.56 -18.91 11.65
C VAL A 298 6.08 -19.91 12.71
N GLY A 299 4.77 -20.14 12.82
CA GLY A 299 4.17 -21.06 13.80
C GLY A 299 4.12 -20.53 15.24
N ASN A 300 4.44 -19.26 15.48
CA ASN A 300 4.36 -18.68 16.82
C ASN A 300 2.96 -18.09 17.09
N ILE A 301 2.02 -19.00 17.32
CA ILE A 301 0.59 -18.68 17.49
C ILE A 301 0.35 -17.76 18.70
N GLU A 302 1.06 -17.99 19.80
CA GLU A 302 0.90 -17.19 21.03
C GLU A 302 1.28 -15.74 20.81
N GLU A 303 2.42 -15.48 20.17
CA GLU A 303 2.83 -14.11 19.87
C GLU A 303 1.95 -13.47 18.79
N ALA A 304 1.46 -14.25 17.81
CA ALA A 304 0.47 -13.77 16.85
C ALA A 304 -0.81 -13.28 17.56
N LYS A 305 -1.36 -14.07 18.48
CA LYS A 305 -2.51 -13.69 19.32
C LYS A 305 -2.19 -12.46 20.18
N HIS A 306 -0.98 -12.36 20.74
CA HIS A 306 -0.56 -11.17 21.49
C HIS A 306 -0.58 -9.92 20.60
N GLN A 307 -0.08 -10.00 19.36
CA GLN A 307 -0.13 -8.88 18.42
C GLN A 307 -1.56 -8.50 18.01
N ILE A 308 -2.48 -9.46 17.90
CA ILE A 308 -3.91 -9.20 17.67
C ILE A 308 -4.52 -8.44 18.85
N GLU A 309 -4.20 -8.81 20.09
CA GLU A 309 -4.67 -8.05 21.26
C GLU A 309 -4.12 -6.62 21.26
N GLN A 310 -2.84 -6.43 20.90
CA GLN A 310 -2.27 -5.10 20.74
C GLN A 310 -2.93 -4.31 19.59
N LEU A 311 -3.26 -4.97 18.49
CA LEU A 311 -4.02 -4.40 17.37
C LEU A 311 -5.38 -3.90 17.85
N ARG A 312 -6.11 -4.68 18.65
CA ARG A 312 -7.41 -4.28 19.22
C ARG A 312 -7.34 -3.00 20.04
N LEU A 313 -6.23 -2.77 20.75
CA LEU A 313 -6.03 -1.56 21.55
C LEU A 313 -5.76 -0.31 20.70
N VAL A 314 -4.98 -0.44 19.62
CA VAL A 314 -4.52 0.70 18.79
C VAL A 314 -5.33 0.91 17.51
N GLY A 315 -6.19 -0.04 17.14
CA GLY A 315 -6.97 -0.07 15.89
C GLY A 315 -8.46 -0.20 16.13
N LYS A 316 -9.01 0.54 17.09
CA LYS A 316 -10.44 0.48 17.46
C LYS A 316 -11.37 0.80 16.28
N ASP A 317 -10.93 1.67 15.38
CA ASP A 317 -11.69 2.12 14.22
C ASP A 317 -11.48 1.22 12.98
N VAL A 318 -10.54 0.28 13.04
CA VAL A 318 -10.23 -0.68 11.96
C VAL A 318 -10.23 -2.13 12.47
N PRO A 319 -11.31 -2.59 13.15
CA PRO A 319 -11.35 -3.92 13.75
C PRO A 319 -11.19 -5.05 12.73
N TYR A 320 -11.58 -4.83 11.46
CA TYR A 320 -11.42 -5.78 10.36
C TYR A 320 -9.96 -6.12 10.03
N TYR A 321 -8.98 -5.30 10.43
CA TYR A 321 -7.55 -5.64 10.28
C TYR A 321 -7.15 -6.92 11.03
N GLN A 322 -7.93 -7.33 12.04
CA GLN A 322 -7.69 -8.58 12.75
C GLN A 322 -8.02 -9.81 11.89
N ILE A 323 -8.88 -9.71 10.87
CA ILE A 323 -9.33 -10.83 10.04
C ILE A 323 -8.13 -11.53 9.39
N GLY A 324 -7.31 -10.80 8.64
CA GLY A 324 -6.15 -11.38 7.97
C GLY A 324 -5.12 -11.99 8.94
N ALA A 325 -5.06 -11.53 10.20
CA ALA A 325 -4.20 -12.10 11.22
C ALA A 325 -4.76 -13.43 11.78
N TRP A 326 -6.06 -13.47 12.08
CA TRP A 326 -6.76 -14.70 12.48
C TRP A 326 -6.72 -15.76 11.38
N VAL A 327 -6.92 -15.36 10.13
CA VAL A 327 -6.79 -16.23 8.96
C VAL A 327 -5.37 -16.82 8.85
N ALA A 328 -4.33 -16.00 9.05
CA ALA A 328 -2.95 -16.49 9.05
C ALA A 328 -2.68 -17.50 10.17
N ILE A 329 -3.26 -17.28 11.37
CA ILE A 329 -3.21 -18.25 12.47
C ILE A 329 -3.91 -19.55 12.08
N ALA A 330 -5.11 -19.48 11.50
CA ALA A 330 -5.86 -20.67 11.07
C ALA A 330 -5.05 -21.51 10.08
N TRP A 331 -4.39 -20.88 9.10
CA TRP A 331 -3.52 -21.59 8.17
C TRP A 331 -2.32 -22.24 8.85
N SER A 332 -1.65 -21.54 9.75
CA SER A 332 -0.54 -22.12 10.51
C SER A 332 -0.99 -23.31 11.37
N GLN A 333 -2.18 -23.25 11.96
CA GLN A 333 -2.75 -24.37 12.71
C GLN A 333 -3.08 -25.56 11.81
N LEU A 334 -3.64 -25.33 10.62
CA LEU A 334 -3.88 -26.40 9.63
C LEU A 334 -2.56 -27.06 9.20
N GLU A 335 -1.50 -26.29 8.95
CA GLU A 335 -0.16 -26.82 8.63
C GLU A 335 0.43 -27.66 9.77
N LEU A 336 0.09 -27.33 11.02
CA LEU A 336 0.48 -28.08 12.22
C LEU A 336 -0.45 -29.27 12.54
N GLY A 337 -1.53 -29.48 11.77
CA GLY A 337 -2.54 -30.51 12.02
C GLY A 337 -3.53 -30.20 13.15
N ASP A 338 -3.57 -28.95 13.64
CA ASP A 338 -4.52 -28.48 14.64
C ASP A 338 -5.83 -27.99 13.98
N GLU A 339 -6.63 -28.93 13.49
CA GLU A 339 -7.91 -28.62 12.82
C GLU A 339 -8.89 -27.89 13.74
N ALA A 340 -8.97 -28.32 15.01
CA ALA A 340 -9.88 -27.71 15.99
C ALA A 340 -9.50 -26.25 16.26
N GLY A 341 -8.21 -25.97 16.47
CA GLY A 341 -7.73 -24.62 16.66
C GLY A 341 -7.89 -23.76 15.40
N ALA A 342 -7.72 -24.33 14.20
CA ALA A 342 -7.99 -23.61 12.96
C ALA A 342 -9.45 -23.17 12.87
N VAL A 343 -10.40 -24.05 13.20
CA VAL A 343 -11.83 -23.71 13.29
C VAL A 343 -12.07 -22.57 14.28
N GLU A 344 -11.47 -22.62 15.48
CA GLU A 344 -11.59 -21.53 16.46
C GLU A 344 -11.07 -20.17 15.92
N SER A 345 -9.95 -20.19 15.20
CA SER A 345 -9.38 -19.00 14.57
C SER A 345 -10.26 -18.46 13.45
N VAL A 346 -10.86 -19.33 12.64
CA VAL A 346 -11.85 -18.95 11.62
C VAL A 346 -13.10 -18.34 12.27
N GLU A 347 -13.60 -18.90 13.38
CA GLU A 347 -14.71 -18.31 14.13
C GLU A 347 -14.36 -16.94 14.72
N ALA A 348 -13.13 -16.75 15.19
CA ALA A 348 -12.66 -15.45 15.67
C ALA A 348 -12.66 -14.40 14.56
N ALA A 349 -12.24 -14.77 13.35
CA ALA A 349 -12.29 -13.92 12.17
C ALA A 349 -13.76 -13.65 11.74
N TRP A 350 -14.61 -14.67 11.73
CA TRP A 350 -16.02 -14.59 11.33
C TRP A 350 -16.83 -13.59 12.16
N LYS A 351 -16.54 -13.49 13.48
CA LYS A 351 -17.17 -12.50 14.36
C LYS A 351 -16.93 -11.04 13.95
N LEU A 352 -15.97 -10.80 13.05
CA LEU A 352 -15.62 -9.47 12.55
C LEU A 352 -16.20 -9.18 11.16
N LYS A 353 -16.94 -10.11 10.55
CA LYS A 353 -17.46 -9.97 9.17
C LYS A 353 -18.27 -8.68 8.96
N ASP A 354 -19.13 -8.32 9.93
CA ASP A 354 -19.99 -7.13 9.84
C ASP A 354 -19.20 -5.81 10.01
N ARG A 355 -17.89 -5.91 10.20
CA ARG A 355 -16.96 -4.78 10.31
C ARG A 355 -16.09 -4.62 9.06
N ILE A 356 -16.20 -5.51 8.08
CA ILE A 356 -15.51 -5.39 6.81
C ILE A 356 -16.15 -4.21 6.06
N PRO A 357 -15.35 -3.22 5.60
CA PRO A 357 -15.86 -2.16 4.75
C PRO A 357 -16.39 -2.73 3.42
N SER A 358 -17.50 -2.20 2.93
CA SER A 358 -18.06 -2.57 1.61
C SER A 358 -17.28 -1.98 0.42
N PHE A 359 -16.27 -1.15 0.70
CA PHE A 359 -15.46 -0.47 -0.30
C PHE A 359 -13.97 -0.51 0.08
N GLY A 360 -13.11 -0.24 -0.89
CA GLY A 360 -11.67 -0.20 -0.67
C GLY A 360 -11.03 -1.59 -0.80
N GLN A 361 -9.82 -1.60 -1.34
CA GLN A 361 -9.05 -2.82 -1.56
C GLN A 361 -8.90 -3.65 -0.27
N THR A 362 -8.62 -3.02 0.86
CA THR A 362 -8.41 -3.73 2.13
C THR A 362 -9.68 -4.43 2.63
N GLY A 363 -10.86 -3.88 2.35
CA GLY A 363 -12.14 -4.53 2.66
C GLY A 363 -12.36 -5.76 1.79
N ALA A 364 -12.14 -5.62 0.47
CA ALA A 364 -12.21 -6.72 -0.48
C ALA A 364 -11.22 -7.85 -0.13
N ASP A 365 -9.96 -7.50 0.18
CA ASP A 365 -8.94 -8.46 0.57
C ASP A 365 -9.32 -9.18 1.87
N ALA A 366 -9.89 -8.49 2.86
CA ALA A 366 -10.35 -9.11 4.11
C ALA A 366 -11.52 -10.07 3.88
N ALA A 367 -12.47 -9.73 3.00
CA ALA A 367 -13.59 -10.61 2.65
C ALA A 367 -13.09 -11.87 1.93
N ILE A 368 -12.20 -11.73 0.95
CA ILE A 368 -11.62 -12.87 0.23
C ILE A 368 -10.77 -13.73 1.18
N ASP A 369 -9.91 -13.12 2.00
CA ASP A 369 -9.07 -13.82 2.98
C ASP A 369 -9.90 -14.64 3.97
N LEU A 370 -11.10 -14.18 4.34
CA LEU A 370 -12.01 -14.89 5.24
C LEU A 370 -12.83 -15.98 4.53
N ALA A 371 -13.24 -15.75 3.29
CA ALA A 371 -14.06 -16.70 2.53
C ALA A 371 -13.35 -18.05 2.30
N VAL A 372 -12.06 -18.01 1.99
CA VAL A 372 -11.28 -19.22 1.68
C VAL A 372 -11.22 -20.20 2.87
N PRO A 373 -10.77 -19.82 4.08
CA PRO A 373 -10.72 -20.73 5.20
C PRO A 373 -12.11 -21.15 5.68
N LEU A 374 -13.17 -20.33 5.51
CA LEU A 374 -14.56 -20.75 5.75
C LEU A 374 -14.93 -21.96 4.89
N ILE A 375 -14.58 -21.95 3.61
CA ILE A 375 -14.83 -23.07 2.69
C ILE A 375 -14.02 -24.31 3.10
N VAL A 376 -12.77 -24.12 3.56
CA VAL A 376 -11.93 -25.22 4.04
C VAL A 376 -12.54 -25.91 5.26
N VAL A 377 -13.13 -25.14 6.19
CA VAL A 377 -13.83 -25.67 7.37
C VAL A 377 -15.32 -26.00 7.14
N ASP A 378 -15.70 -26.26 5.88
CA ASP A 378 -17.04 -26.70 5.48
C ASP A 378 -18.19 -25.70 5.71
N ARG A 379 -17.86 -24.39 5.76
CA ARG A 379 -18.81 -23.28 5.88
C ARG A 379 -19.00 -22.54 4.55
N LEU A 380 -19.29 -23.29 3.48
CA LEU A 380 -19.44 -22.76 2.13
C LEU A 380 -20.55 -21.72 2.01
N ASP A 381 -21.73 -21.95 2.60
CA ASP A 381 -22.86 -21.02 2.49
C ASP A 381 -22.60 -19.69 3.23
N ASP A 382 -21.84 -19.74 4.33
CA ASP A 382 -21.41 -18.54 5.05
C ASP A 382 -20.45 -17.69 4.20
N ALA A 383 -19.49 -18.33 3.53
CA ALA A 383 -18.59 -17.64 2.60
C ALA A 383 -19.35 -16.98 1.44
N ARG A 384 -20.36 -17.67 0.88
CA ARG A 384 -21.21 -17.15 -0.19
C ARG A 384 -22.03 -15.95 0.26
N GLY A 385 -22.70 -16.08 1.41
CA GLY A 385 -23.54 -15.01 1.96
C GLY A 385 -22.73 -13.74 2.22
N MET A 386 -21.56 -13.89 2.85
CA MET A 386 -20.66 -12.77 3.12
C MET A 386 -20.15 -12.11 1.84
N LEU A 387 -19.61 -12.89 0.89
CA LEU A 387 -19.11 -12.30 -0.35
C LEU A 387 -20.21 -11.61 -1.14
N GLY A 388 -21.44 -12.15 -1.10
CA GLY A 388 -22.66 -11.53 -1.64
C GLY A 388 -22.85 -10.05 -1.27
N GLU A 389 -22.52 -9.68 -0.04
CA GLU A 389 -22.66 -8.31 0.49
C GLU A 389 -21.51 -7.39 0.06
N HIS A 390 -20.38 -7.97 -0.36
CA HIS A 390 -19.18 -7.28 -0.83
C HIS A 390 -18.97 -7.38 -2.35
N LEU A 391 -19.94 -7.93 -3.09
CA LEU A 391 -19.87 -8.04 -4.54
C LEU A 391 -19.98 -6.64 -5.16
N GLY A 392 -18.98 -6.29 -5.96
CA GLY A 392 -19.03 -5.14 -6.84
C GLY A 392 -17.99 -5.32 -7.93
N GLN A 393 -18.39 -5.12 -9.19
CA GLN A 393 -17.48 -4.90 -10.31
C GLN A 393 -16.64 -3.67 -9.98
N SER A 394 -15.53 -3.90 -9.30
CA SER A 394 -14.62 -2.86 -8.90
C SER A 394 -13.27 -3.25 -9.46
N THR A 395 -12.61 -2.27 -10.07
CA THR A 395 -11.19 -2.35 -10.44
C THR A 395 -10.32 -2.79 -9.25
N GLN A 396 -10.81 -2.59 -8.02
CA GLN A 396 -10.19 -3.09 -6.79
C GLN A 396 -10.24 -4.61 -6.67
N GLY A 397 -11.39 -5.24 -6.96
CA GLY A 397 -11.52 -6.70 -6.96
C GLY A 397 -10.63 -7.35 -8.01
N GLU A 398 -10.56 -6.78 -9.22
CA GLU A 398 -9.64 -7.24 -10.27
C GLU A 398 -8.17 -7.10 -9.87
N LEU A 399 -7.79 -5.96 -9.27
CA LEU A 399 -6.44 -5.75 -8.76
C LEU A 399 -6.11 -6.75 -7.65
N SER A 400 -7.02 -6.98 -6.70
CA SER A 400 -6.85 -7.97 -5.63
C SER A 400 -6.65 -9.37 -6.21
N ALA A 401 -7.43 -9.75 -7.21
CA ALA A 401 -7.32 -11.04 -7.89
C ALA A 401 -5.95 -11.18 -8.60
N LEU A 402 -5.53 -10.15 -9.33
CA LEU A 402 -4.24 -10.10 -10.02
C LEU A 402 -3.06 -10.19 -9.03
N LEU A 403 -3.10 -9.40 -7.95
CA LEU A 403 -2.07 -9.42 -6.91
C LEU A 403 -1.97 -10.81 -6.26
N ARG A 404 -3.11 -11.46 -6.00
CA ARG A 404 -3.11 -12.84 -5.47
C ARG A 404 -2.48 -13.81 -6.44
N MET A 405 -2.78 -13.74 -7.74
CA MET A 405 -2.12 -14.59 -8.74
C MET A 405 -0.59 -14.47 -8.69
N VAL A 406 -0.05 -13.25 -8.71
CA VAL A 406 1.41 -13.05 -8.69
C VAL A 406 2.06 -13.45 -7.36
N TYR A 407 1.35 -13.29 -6.24
CA TYR A 407 1.85 -13.75 -4.94
C TYR A 407 1.88 -15.28 -4.86
N GLN A 408 0.87 -15.96 -5.38
CA GLN A 408 0.79 -17.42 -5.35
C GLN A 408 1.78 -18.07 -6.32
N ASP A 409 1.91 -17.51 -7.53
CA ASP A 409 2.88 -17.98 -8.53
C ASP A 409 4.33 -17.62 -8.15
N ARG A 410 4.52 -16.77 -7.12
CA ARG A 410 5.82 -16.19 -6.70
C ARG A 410 6.61 -15.55 -7.83
N SER A 411 5.94 -15.18 -8.93
CA SER A 411 6.57 -14.47 -10.05
C SER A 411 6.90 -13.04 -9.64
N TYR A 412 6.04 -12.43 -8.81
CA TYR A 412 6.07 -11.00 -8.49
C TYR A 412 6.12 -10.11 -9.75
N ASP A 413 5.72 -10.66 -10.90
CA ASP A 413 5.68 -10.02 -12.21
C ASP A 413 4.22 -9.79 -12.60
N VAL A 414 3.79 -8.54 -12.42
CA VAL A 414 2.41 -8.12 -12.71
C VAL A 414 2.15 -8.07 -14.21
N ASP A 415 3.15 -7.68 -15.01
CA ASP A 415 3.01 -7.56 -16.46
C ASP A 415 2.83 -8.93 -17.11
N GLU A 416 3.57 -9.93 -16.63
CA GLU A 416 3.40 -11.31 -17.05
C GLU A 416 2.03 -11.86 -16.64
N ALA A 417 1.58 -11.60 -15.41
CA ALA A 417 0.28 -12.07 -14.96
C ALA A 417 -0.89 -11.42 -15.72
N LEU A 418 -0.77 -10.14 -16.10
CA LEU A 418 -1.74 -9.45 -16.94
C LEU A 418 -1.91 -10.12 -18.31
N GLN A 419 -0.82 -10.60 -18.91
CA GLN A 419 -0.88 -11.34 -20.18
C GLN A 419 -1.61 -12.68 -20.06
N ARG A 420 -1.74 -13.21 -18.83
CA ARG A 420 -2.45 -14.46 -18.53
C ARG A 420 -3.91 -14.22 -18.13
N LEU A 421 -4.38 -12.98 -18.01
CA LEU A 421 -5.79 -12.73 -17.72
C LEU A 421 -6.69 -13.03 -18.93
N PRO A 422 -7.96 -13.39 -18.71
CA PRO A 422 -8.91 -13.52 -19.82
C PRO A 422 -9.08 -12.18 -20.55
N VAL A 423 -9.35 -12.27 -21.86
CA VAL A 423 -9.63 -11.09 -22.69
C VAL A 423 -10.87 -10.34 -22.21
N VAL A 424 -11.86 -11.07 -21.69
CA VAL A 424 -13.04 -10.50 -21.05
C VAL A 424 -12.75 -10.38 -19.55
N PRO A 425 -12.86 -9.18 -18.96
CA PRO A 425 -12.67 -9.01 -17.52
C PRO A 425 -13.65 -9.85 -16.70
N TRP A 426 -13.21 -10.27 -15.52
CA TRP A 426 -14.05 -11.06 -14.62
C TRP A 426 -15.24 -10.25 -14.15
N ARG A 427 -16.43 -10.83 -14.26
CA ARG A 427 -17.65 -10.18 -13.80
C ARG A 427 -17.73 -10.07 -12.28
N HIS A 428 -17.15 -11.07 -11.61
CA HIS A 428 -17.08 -11.21 -10.15
C HIS A 428 -15.66 -11.68 -9.74
N PRO A 429 -14.65 -10.79 -9.82
CA PRO A 429 -13.24 -11.14 -9.59
C PRO A 429 -12.97 -11.71 -8.19
N GLU A 430 -13.78 -11.36 -7.20
CA GLU A 430 -13.73 -11.90 -5.84
C GLU A 430 -14.01 -13.42 -5.81
N TRP A 431 -14.96 -13.90 -6.62
CA TRP A 431 -15.26 -15.33 -6.72
C TRP A 431 -14.10 -16.10 -7.33
N VAL A 432 -13.49 -15.53 -8.36
CA VAL A 432 -12.30 -16.09 -9.03
C VAL A 432 -11.11 -16.08 -8.09
N SER A 433 -10.93 -15.02 -7.30
CA SER A 433 -9.86 -14.90 -6.29
C SER A 433 -9.92 -16.01 -5.25
N VAL A 434 -11.12 -16.32 -4.75
CA VAL A 434 -11.31 -17.44 -3.80
C VAL A 434 -10.94 -18.77 -4.44
N ALA A 435 -11.34 -19.00 -5.70
CA ALA A 435 -10.97 -20.22 -6.42
C ALA A 435 -9.45 -20.33 -6.61
N ILE A 436 -8.77 -19.22 -6.94
CA ILE A 436 -7.31 -19.16 -7.08
C ILE A 436 -6.63 -19.52 -5.76
N GLU A 437 -7.06 -18.92 -4.65
CA GLU A 437 -6.46 -19.15 -3.34
C GLU A 437 -6.71 -20.59 -2.82
N LEU A 438 -7.91 -21.14 -3.03
CA LEU A 438 -8.21 -22.54 -2.69
C LEU A 438 -7.29 -23.50 -3.44
N VAL A 439 -7.16 -23.32 -4.75
CA VAL A 439 -6.28 -24.12 -5.60
C VAL A 439 -4.82 -23.99 -5.19
N ALA A 440 -4.33 -22.76 -4.99
CA ALA A 440 -2.93 -22.50 -4.63
C ALA A 440 -2.54 -23.15 -3.30
N ARG A 441 -3.50 -23.31 -2.39
CA ARG A 441 -3.32 -23.98 -1.09
C ARG A 441 -3.54 -25.50 -1.13
N GLY A 442 -3.78 -26.08 -2.31
CA GLY A 442 -4.01 -27.52 -2.49
C GLY A 442 -5.43 -28.00 -2.21
N TYR A 443 -6.38 -27.09 -1.96
CA TYR A 443 -7.80 -27.43 -1.74
C TYR A 443 -8.59 -27.48 -3.06
N VAL A 444 -8.04 -28.12 -4.09
CA VAL A 444 -8.64 -28.23 -5.44
C VAL A 444 -10.04 -28.86 -5.37
N ALA A 445 -10.23 -29.88 -4.53
CA ALA A 445 -11.51 -30.53 -4.31
C ALA A 445 -12.58 -29.60 -3.70
N LYS A 446 -12.19 -28.61 -2.87
CA LYS A 446 -13.10 -27.60 -2.31
C LYS A 446 -13.38 -26.45 -3.29
N ALA A 447 -12.48 -26.21 -4.25
CA ALA A 447 -12.69 -25.21 -5.29
C ALA A 447 -13.83 -25.57 -6.26
N PHE A 448 -14.07 -26.86 -6.51
CA PHE A 448 -15.17 -27.31 -7.37
C PHE A 448 -16.58 -26.98 -6.85
N PRO A 449 -16.98 -27.33 -5.60
CA PRO A 449 -18.28 -26.93 -5.08
C PRO A 449 -18.42 -25.42 -4.92
N TRP A 450 -17.33 -24.70 -4.65
CA TRP A 450 -17.32 -23.23 -4.69
C TRP A 450 -17.67 -22.70 -6.08
N ALA A 451 -16.98 -23.18 -7.13
CA ALA A 451 -17.22 -22.76 -8.50
C ALA A 451 -18.66 -23.03 -8.95
N ASN A 452 -19.21 -24.21 -8.61
CA ASN A 452 -20.60 -24.55 -8.93
C ASN A 452 -21.65 -23.73 -8.17
N ALA A 453 -21.27 -23.13 -7.05
CA ALA A 453 -22.17 -22.33 -6.23
C ALA A 453 -22.19 -20.84 -6.66
N ALA A 454 -21.43 -20.48 -7.69
CA ALA A 454 -21.36 -19.14 -8.27
C ALA A 454 -22.74 -18.64 -8.73
N PRO A 455 -23.02 -17.32 -8.56
CA PRO A 455 -24.35 -16.78 -8.76
C PRO A 455 -24.77 -16.70 -10.23
N GLU A 456 -23.79 -16.58 -11.14
CA GLU A 456 -24.01 -16.34 -12.55
C GLU A 456 -23.18 -17.31 -13.40
N THR A 457 -23.69 -17.67 -14.57
CA THR A 457 -23.05 -18.63 -15.48
C THR A 457 -21.65 -18.20 -15.91
N ASP A 458 -21.41 -16.90 -16.17
CA ASP A 458 -20.09 -16.40 -16.53
C ASP A 458 -19.10 -16.53 -15.37
N THR A 459 -19.54 -16.23 -14.14
CA THR A 459 -18.72 -16.37 -12.93
C THR A 459 -18.44 -17.83 -12.61
N GLN A 460 -19.43 -18.71 -12.83
CA GLN A 460 -19.26 -20.15 -12.74
C GLN A 460 -18.21 -20.63 -13.75
N ALA A 461 -18.25 -20.13 -14.98
CA ALA A 461 -17.25 -20.47 -16.00
C ALA A 461 -15.85 -19.97 -15.61
N ASP A 462 -15.70 -18.73 -15.15
CA ASP A 462 -14.41 -18.15 -14.75
C ASP A 462 -13.78 -18.90 -13.56
N THR A 463 -14.59 -19.28 -12.58
CA THR A 463 -14.14 -20.06 -11.41
C THR A 463 -13.82 -21.50 -11.78
N LEU A 464 -14.63 -22.15 -12.63
CA LEU A 464 -14.33 -23.49 -13.16
C LEU A 464 -13.08 -23.49 -14.05
N ALA A 465 -12.78 -22.39 -14.75
CA ALA A 465 -11.56 -22.25 -15.53
C ALA A 465 -10.29 -22.29 -14.65
N VAL A 466 -10.35 -21.68 -13.47
CA VAL A 466 -9.27 -21.76 -12.46
C VAL A 466 -9.13 -23.19 -11.93
N TRP A 467 -10.24 -23.83 -11.57
CA TRP A 467 -10.24 -25.23 -11.11
C TRP A 467 -9.72 -26.21 -12.16
N ALA A 468 -10.15 -26.08 -13.43
CA ALA A 468 -9.71 -26.94 -14.52
C ALA A 468 -8.21 -26.77 -14.78
N ALA A 469 -7.70 -25.52 -14.78
CA ALA A 469 -6.27 -25.25 -14.90
C ALA A 469 -5.46 -25.85 -13.74
N ALA A 470 -6.02 -25.87 -12.52
CA ALA A 470 -5.41 -26.52 -11.38
C ALA A 470 -5.26 -28.03 -11.57
N LEU A 471 -6.32 -28.70 -12.02
CA LEU A 471 -6.32 -30.13 -12.31
C LEU A 471 -5.28 -30.48 -13.38
N VAL A 472 -5.17 -29.66 -14.42
CA VAL A 472 -4.15 -29.85 -15.46
C VAL A 472 -2.75 -29.75 -14.88
N ARG A 473 -2.44 -28.68 -14.13
CA ARG A 473 -1.12 -28.50 -13.50
C ARG A 473 -0.78 -29.65 -12.55
N GLN A 474 -1.75 -30.08 -11.74
CA GLN A 474 -1.57 -31.21 -10.83
C GLN A 474 -1.28 -32.50 -11.60
N ALA A 475 -2.06 -32.82 -12.64
CA ALA A 475 -1.85 -34.01 -13.44
C ALA A 475 -0.46 -34.01 -14.12
N VAL A 476 -0.03 -32.87 -14.67
CA VAL A 476 1.31 -32.74 -15.28
C VAL A 476 2.41 -32.92 -14.23
N ALA A 477 2.29 -32.27 -13.07
CA ALA A 477 3.26 -32.39 -11.98
C ALA A 477 3.38 -33.84 -11.44
N GLU A 478 2.29 -34.60 -11.46
CA GLU A 478 2.23 -36.00 -11.03
C GLU A 478 2.53 -37.01 -12.15
N GLY A 479 2.81 -36.54 -13.38
CA GLY A 479 3.01 -37.40 -14.56
C GLY A 479 1.78 -38.21 -14.95
N GLN A 480 0.59 -37.74 -14.58
CA GLN A 480 -0.71 -38.35 -14.86
C GLN A 480 -1.35 -37.78 -16.13
N PRO A 481 -2.21 -38.56 -16.81
CA PRO A 481 -2.99 -38.03 -17.92
C PRO A 481 -3.92 -36.91 -17.46
N VAL A 482 -4.00 -35.83 -18.24
CA VAL A 482 -4.91 -34.71 -17.96
C VAL A 482 -6.35 -35.23 -17.86
N PRO A 483 -7.09 -34.92 -16.77
CA PRO A 483 -8.43 -35.47 -16.51
C PRO A 483 -9.52 -34.78 -17.37
N MET A 484 -9.38 -34.82 -18.69
CA MET A 484 -10.27 -34.13 -19.63
C MET A 484 -11.73 -34.60 -19.56
N ALA A 485 -11.96 -35.85 -19.20
CA ALA A 485 -13.33 -36.37 -19.02
C ALA A 485 -14.04 -35.73 -17.83
N GLU A 486 -13.31 -35.52 -16.71
CA GLU A 486 -13.82 -34.85 -15.52
C GLU A 486 -14.10 -33.38 -15.82
N ILE A 487 -13.17 -32.68 -16.47
CA ILE A 487 -13.34 -31.28 -16.87
C ILE A 487 -14.55 -31.12 -17.79
N ARG A 488 -14.73 -32.01 -18.77
CA ARG A 488 -15.89 -31.95 -19.69
C ARG A 488 -17.21 -32.22 -18.99
N SER A 489 -17.25 -33.18 -18.06
CA SER A 489 -18.45 -33.46 -17.28
C SER A 489 -18.83 -32.27 -16.38
N ALA A 490 -17.83 -31.61 -15.78
CA ALA A 490 -18.03 -30.45 -14.92
C ALA A 490 -18.65 -29.24 -15.65
N ILE A 491 -18.39 -29.07 -16.95
CA ILE A 491 -18.84 -27.92 -17.74
C ILE A 491 -20.02 -28.23 -18.66
N GLU A 492 -20.54 -29.45 -18.66
CA GLU A 492 -21.55 -29.91 -19.63
C GLU A 492 -22.83 -29.05 -19.62
N SER A 493 -23.21 -28.55 -18.43
CA SER A 493 -24.39 -27.69 -18.24
C SER A 493 -24.17 -26.24 -18.67
N LEU A 494 -22.94 -25.81 -18.93
CA LEU A 494 -22.62 -24.44 -19.31
C LEU A 494 -22.93 -24.17 -20.79
N PRO A 495 -23.20 -22.92 -21.18
CA PRO A 495 -23.27 -22.52 -22.58
C PRO A 495 -21.97 -22.83 -23.33
N PRO A 496 -22.00 -23.10 -24.66
CA PRO A 496 -20.82 -23.45 -25.44
C PRO A 496 -19.66 -22.44 -25.34
N ALA A 497 -19.95 -21.14 -25.25
CA ALA A 497 -18.94 -20.10 -25.07
C ALA A 497 -18.21 -20.22 -23.72
N CYS A 498 -18.95 -20.47 -22.64
CA CYS A 498 -18.40 -20.71 -21.31
C CYS A 498 -17.57 -22.00 -21.27
N GLN A 499 -18.05 -23.08 -21.90
CA GLN A 499 -17.29 -24.32 -22.03
C GLN A 499 -15.96 -24.09 -22.74
N ALA A 500 -15.97 -23.36 -23.85
CA ALA A 500 -14.77 -23.03 -24.61
C ALA A 500 -13.78 -22.20 -23.77
N SER A 501 -14.27 -21.26 -22.96
CA SER A 501 -13.43 -20.47 -22.04
C SER A 501 -12.69 -21.35 -21.02
N VAL A 502 -13.41 -22.27 -20.36
CA VAL A 502 -12.83 -23.21 -19.39
C VAL A 502 -11.78 -24.11 -20.06
N LEU A 503 -12.11 -24.67 -21.22
CA LEU A 503 -11.20 -25.55 -21.96
C LEU A 503 -9.97 -24.81 -22.47
N ALA A 504 -10.11 -23.57 -22.94
CA ALA A 504 -8.99 -22.73 -23.37
C ALA A 504 -8.02 -22.47 -22.21
N ARG A 505 -8.55 -22.20 -21.01
CA ARG A 505 -7.72 -22.00 -19.81
C ARG A 505 -7.01 -23.28 -19.37
N ALA A 506 -7.69 -24.42 -19.43
CA ALA A 506 -7.07 -25.72 -19.17
C ALA A 506 -5.95 -26.04 -20.17
N ALA A 507 -6.16 -25.77 -21.47
CA ALA A 507 -5.16 -25.96 -22.51
C ALA A 507 -3.95 -25.02 -22.34
N GLN A 508 -4.19 -23.76 -21.97
CA GLN A 508 -3.12 -22.82 -21.66
C GLN A 508 -2.26 -23.30 -20.48
N ALA A 509 -2.88 -23.86 -19.44
CA ALA A 509 -2.15 -24.43 -18.31
C ALA A 509 -1.24 -25.59 -18.74
N ALA A 510 -1.73 -26.51 -19.59
CA ALA A 510 -0.91 -27.59 -20.14
C ALA A 510 0.29 -27.04 -20.94
N ALA A 511 0.05 -26.08 -21.84
CA ALA A 511 1.09 -25.49 -22.67
C ALA A 511 2.18 -24.77 -21.86
N LEU A 512 1.82 -24.14 -20.74
CA LEU A 512 2.78 -23.48 -19.85
C LEU A 512 3.67 -24.49 -19.11
N GLU A 513 3.10 -25.63 -18.67
CA GLU A 513 3.89 -26.69 -18.04
C GLU A 513 4.83 -27.36 -19.04
N ASP A 514 4.37 -27.64 -20.26
CA ASP A 514 5.22 -28.17 -21.34
C ASP A 514 6.39 -27.24 -21.66
N ALA A 515 6.13 -25.92 -21.71
CA ALA A 515 7.16 -24.91 -21.93
C ALA A 515 8.16 -24.83 -20.75
N ALA A 516 7.68 -24.98 -19.52
CA ALA A 516 8.51 -25.00 -18.32
C ALA A 516 9.36 -26.27 -18.22
N GLU A 517 8.86 -27.42 -18.67
CA GLU A 517 9.62 -28.66 -18.78
C GLU A 517 10.69 -28.55 -19.88
N ALA A 518 10.36 -28.00 -21.05
CA ALA A 518 11.31 -27.82 -22.15
C ALA A 518 12.46 -26.84 -21.83
N ALA A 519 12.26 -25.93 -20.86
CA ALA A 519 13.27 -24.97 -20.43
C ALA A 519 14.24 -25.50 -19.35
N LYS A 520 13.92 -26.64 -18.71
CA LYS A 520 14.77 -27.33 -17.72
C LYS A 520 15.74 -28.28 -18.42
#